data_AF-A0A2I1IJS0-F1
#
_entry.id   AF-A0A2I1IJS0-F1
#
_cell.length_a   1.000
_cell.length_b   1.000
_cell.length_c   1.000
_cell.angle_alpha   90.00
_cell.angle_beta   90.00
_cell.angle_gamma   90.00
#
_symmetry.space_group_name_H-M   'P 1'
#
loop_
_entity.id
_entity.type
_entity.pdbx_description
1 polymer ?
#
loop_
_entity_poly.entity_id
_entity_poly.type
_entity_poly.pdbx_seq_one_letter_code
_entity_poly.pdbx_strand_id
1 'polypeptide(L)'
;MNGERMTEAHLESELTTAAVLAAYARIHRLQAHVSVRVLTPEVRSLLLNRFEQQGTPTEKISEVEGLIAAAQQHIGSDEAKPLSAVSYDKTRRQFVSRLVRAGSAGVRLWPPTSQTVRAQLGGQQWNTAMRSLGIPISSRGKAPGPTRFSRDQYVQAVTDFIAESSTDQSFRAYGEWVARQNAAGAHRPSGPALRKFFGSWSAAKEAQADETQE
;
A
#
# COMPACT_ATOMS: atom_id res chain seq x y z
N MET A 1 19.30 -5.61 32.02
CA MET A 1 19.27 -5.28 30.57
C MET A 1 18.03 -5.95 29.99
N ASN A 2 16.91 -5.22 29.89
CA ASN A 2 15.70 -5.76 29.26
C ASN A 2 15.90 -5.73 27.76
N GLY A 3 16.21 -6.88 27.16
CA GLY A 3 16.04 -7.05 25.72
C GLY A 3 14.54 -7.01 25.43
N GLU A 4 14.06 -5.89 24.88
CA GLU A 4 12.70 -5.82 24.36
C GLU A 4 12.55 -6.92 23.30
N ARG A 5 11.83 -7.99 23.66
CA ARG A 5 11.45 -9.02 22.67
C ARG A 5 10.60 -8.33 21.61
N MET A 6 11.15 -8.21 20.40
CA MET A 6 10.41 -7.70 19.26
C MET A 6 9.16 -8.56 19.05
N THR A 7 8.01 -7.91 18.86
CA THR A 7 6.78 -8.62 18.53
C THR A 7 6.86 -9.19 17.11
N GLU A 8 6.12 -10.25 16.82
CA GLU A 8 6.06 -10.83 15.46
C GLU A 8 5.68 -9.77 14.41
N ALA A 9 4.75 -8.87 14.75
CA ALA A 9 4.34 -7.77 13.89
C ALA A 9 5.49 -6.80 13.58
N HIS A 10 6.36 -6.52 14.55
CA HIS A 10 7.53 -5.67 14.34
C HIS A 10 8.55 -6.34 13.41
N LEU A 11 8.85 -7.63 13.64
CA LEU A 11 9.77 -8.40 12.78
C LEU A 11 9.27 -8.50 11.34
N GLU A 12 7.98 -8.74 11.13
CA GLU A 12 7.37 -8.77 9.80
C GLU A 12 7.41 -7.39 9.12
N SER A 13 7.22 -6.31 9.89
CA SER A 13 7.37 -4.94 9.38
C SER A 13 8.81 -4.65 8.92
N GLU A 14 9.81 -5.00 9.73
CA GLU A 14 11.23 -4.84 9.36
C GLU A 14 11.61 -5.69 8.14
N LEU A 15 11.12 -6.93 8.07
CA LEU A 15 11.33 -7.81 6.92
C LEU A 15 10.73 -7.22 5.63
N THR A 16 9.58 -6.56 5.74
CA THR A 16 8.94 -5.86 4.63
C THR A 16 9.69 -4.59 4.24
N THR A 17 10.23 -3.85 5.20
CA THR A 17 11.16 -2.74 4.92
C THR A 17 12.39 -3.23 4.15
N ALA A 18 13.01 -4.33 4.59
CA ALA A 18 14.14 -4.97 3.91
C ALA A 18 13.81 -5.35 2.46
N ALA A 19 12.61 -5.87 2.21
CA ALA A 19 12.12 -6.17 0.86
C ALA A 19 12.02 -4.92 -0.03
N VAL A 20 11.48 -3.83 0.49
CA VAL A 20 11.36 -2.58 -0.26
C VAL A 20 12.75 -2.03 -0.61
N LEU A 21 13.68 -2.02 0.35
CA LEU A 21 15.05 -1.53 0.15
C LEU A 21 15.83 -2.39 -0.85
N ALA A 22 15.75 -3.72 -0.75
CA ALA A 22 16.40 -4.61 -1.72
C ALA A 22 15.83 -4.44 -3.15
N ALA A 23 14.51 -4.29 -3.28
CA ALA A 23 13.87 -4.03 -4.57
C ALA A 23 14.24 -2.64 -5.12
N TYR A 24 14.33 -1.63 -4.26
CA TYR A 24 14.75 -0.27 -4.60
C TYR A 24 16.14 -0.27 -5.24
N ALA A 25 17.12 -0.85 -4.55
CA ALA A 25 18.49 -0.94 -5.07
C ALA A 25 18.55 -1.64 -6.43
N ARG A 26 17.80 -2.73 -6.60
CA ARG A 26 17.76 -3.48 -7.86
C ARG A 26 17.12 -2.69 -9.00
N ILE A 27 16.05 -1.93 -8.72
CA ILE A 27 15.36 -1.08 -9.70
C ILE A 27 16.25 0.08 -10.15
N HIS A 28 16.95 0.70 -9.21
CA HIS A 28 17.85 1.82 -9.48
C HIS A 28 19.28 1.39 -9.86
N ARG A 29 19.52 0.08 -9.97
CA ARG A 29 20.82 -0.51 -10.35
C ARG A 29 21.97 -0.03 -9.46
N LEU A 30 21.70 0.09 -8.16
CA LEU A 30 22.71 0.49 -7.19
C LEU A 30 23.75 -0.63 -7.03
N GLN A 31 25.00 -0.25 -6.81
CA GLN A 31 26.07 -1.21 -6.58
C GLN A 31 25.97 -1.77 -5.16
N ALA A 32 25.72 -3.07 -5.05
CA ALA A 32 25.73 -3.76 -3.77
C ALA A 32 27.18 -4.00 -3.35
N HIS A 33 27.54 -3.52 -2.15
CA HIS A 33 28.80 -3.88 -1.52
C HIS A 33 28.59 -5.18 -0.74
N VAL A 34 29.14 -6.27 -1.26
CA VAL A 34 29.13 -7.57 -0.57
C VAL A 34 30.04 -7.42 0.65
N SER A 35 29.54 -7.77 1.84
CA SER A 35 30.18 -7.75 3.19
C SER A 35 29.55 -6.80 4.21
N VAL A 36 28.55 -6.01 3.83
CA VAL A 36 27.81 -5.18 4.80
C VAL A 36 26.72 -6.02 5.47
N ARG A 37 26.70 -6.06 6.80
CA ARG A 37 25.58 -6.62 7.58
C ARG A 37 24.73 -5.47 8.11
N VAL A 38 23.48 -5.42 7.67
CA VAL A 38 22.54 -4.34 8.02
C VAL A 38 21.27 -4.86 8.72
N LEU A 39 20.99 -6.16 8.63
CA LEU A 39 19.84 -6.76 9.29
C LEU A 39 20.19 -7.17 10.73
N THR A 40 19.24 -6.96 11.64
CA THR A 40 19.31 -7.53 13.00
C THR A 40 19.35 -9.06 12.93
N PRO A 41 19.96 -9.75 13.92
CA PRO A 41 20.00 -11.22 13.95
C PRO A 41 18.62 -11.88 13.80
N GLU A 42 17.58 -11.27 14.37
CA GLU A 42 16.20 -11.74 14.36
C GLU A 42 15.59 -11.66 12.95
N VAL A 43 15.69 -10.49 12.29
CA VAL A 43 15.19 -10.31 10.92
C VAL A 43 16.01 -11.12 9.91
N ARG A 44 17.32 -11.23 10.13
CA ARG A 44 18.21 -12.07 9.32
C ARG A 44 17.77 -13.54 9.39
N SER A 45 17.49 -14.05 10.59
CA SER A 45 17.03 -15.42 10.81
C SER A 45 15.65 -15.66 10.19
N LEU A 46 14.74 -14.69 10.32
CA LEU A 46 13.43 -14.75 9.69
C LEU A 46 13.53 -14.76 8.15
N LEU A 47 14.41 -13.95 7.57
CA LEU A 47 14.66 -13.93 6.12
C LEU A 47 15.24 -15.26 5.62
N LEU A 48 16.19 -15.85 6.36
CA LEU A 48 16.75 -17.17 6.03
C LEU A 48 15.67 -18.26 6.07
N ASN A 49 14.79 -18.22 7.06
CA ASN A 49 13.66 -19.15 7.13
C ASN A 49 12.73 -19.00 5.92
N ARG A 50 12.47 -17.77 5.46
CA ARG A 50 11.70 -17.50 4.23
C ARG A 50 12.43 -18.05 3.01
N PHE A 51 13.74 -17.87 2.93
CA PHE A 51 14.58 -18.40 1.85
C PHE A 51 14.47 -19.92 1.76
N GLU A 52 14.64 -20.63 2.87
CA GLU A 52 14.50 -22.08 2.94
C GLU A 52 13.10 -22.55 2.52
N GLN A 53 12.05 -21.91 3.05
CA GLN A 53 10.65 -22.24 2.73
C GLN A 53 10.35 -22.12 1.23
N GLN A 54 10.91 -21.10 0.59
CA GLN A 54 10.68 -20.83 -0.83
C GLN A 54 11.74 -21.40 -1.77
N GLY A 55 12.77 -22.08 -1.25
CA GLY A 55 13.87 -22.67 -2.03
C GLY A 55 14.86 -21.65 -2.59
N THR A 56 15.03 -20.49 -1.93
CA THR A 56 16.12 -19.55 -2.21
C THR A 56 17.40 -20.02 -1.53
N PRO A 57 18.54 -20.06 -2.23
CA PRO A 57 19.81 -20.39 -1.59
C PRO A 57 20.22 -19.38 -0.52
N THR A 58 20.69 -19.86 0.64
CA THR A 58 20.99 -19.02 1.82
C THR A 58 22.18 -18.09 1.61
N GLU A 59 23.11 -18.45 0.71
CA GLU A 59 24.27 -17.63 0.33
C GLU A 59 23.88 -16.29 -0.29
N LYS A 60 22.65 -16.15 -0.79
CA LYS A 60 22.12 -14.87 -1.32
C LYS A 60 21.88 -13.82 -0.26
N ILE A 61 21.95 -14.16 1.03
CA ILE A 61 21.71 -13.20 2.10
C ILE A 61 22.69 -12.02 2.03
N SER A 62 23.96 -12.27 1.73
CA SER A 62 24.97 -11.22 1.61
C SER A 62 24.70 -10.27 0.43
N GLU A 63 24.15 -10.79 -0.68
CA GLU A 63 23.70 -9.95 -1.81
C GLU A 63 22.54 -9.05 -1.38
N VAL A 64 21.56 -9.61 -0.66
CA VAL A 64 20.40 -8.85 -0.17
C VAL A 64 20.82 -7.78 0.85
N GLU A 65 21.68 -8.10 1.80
CA GLU A 65 22.19 -7.12 2.76
C GLU A 65 22.98 -6.00 2.05
N GLY A 66 23.78 -6.34 1.05
CA GLY A 66 24.49 -5.35 0.22
C GLY A 66 23.55 -4.43 -0.57
N LEU A 67 22.44 -4.98 -1.10
CA LEU A 67 21.39 -4.18 -1.76
C LEU A 67 20.68 -3.24 -0.78
N ILE A 68 20.35 -3.73 0.41
CA ILE A 68 19.70 -2.92 1.45
C ILE A 68 20.61 -1.77 1.88
N ALA A 69 21.89 -2.05 2.14
CA ALA A 69 22.87 -1.02 2.49
C ALA A 69 23.00 0.06 1.40
N ALA A 70 23.10 -0.36 0.14
CA ALA A 70 23.18 0.56 -1.00
C ALA A 70 21.91 1.43 -1.13
N ALA A 71 20.73 0.85 -0.90
CA ALA A 71 19.48 1.59 -0.89
C ALA A 71 19.43 2.62 0.24
N GLN A 72 19.80 2.24 1.47
CA GLN A 72 19.81 3.17 2.62
C GLN A 72 20.73 4.36 2.36
N GLN A 73 21.94 4.12 1.83
CA GLN A 73 22.88 5.18 1.48
C GLN A 73 22.31 6.11 0.40
N HIS A 74 21.73 5.56 -0.67
CA HIS A 74 21.19 6.35 -1.77
C HIS A 74 19.88 7.07 -1.41
N ILE A 75 19.07 6.53 -0.49
CA ILE A 75 17.86 7.21 -0.01
C ILE A 75 18.23 8.36 0.93
N GLY A 76 19.31 8.21 1.70
CA GLY A 76 19.86 9.27 2.54
C GLY A 76 20.59 10.39 1.77
N SER A 77 20.72 10.29 0.45
CA SER A 77 21.31 11.34 -0.39
C SER A 77 20.23 12.10 -1.18
N ASP A 78 20.58 13.28 -1.68
CA ASP A 78 19.69 14.10 -2.53
C ASP A 78 19.40 13.47 -3.92
N GLU A 79 19.98 12.31 -4.22
CA GLU A 79 19.79 11.59 -5.48
C GLU A 79 18.64 10.58 -5.45
N ALA A 80 17.98 10.44 -4.29
CA ALA A 80 16.88 9.51 -4.10
C ALA A 80 15.78 9.70 -5.17
N LYS A 81 15.41 8.59 -5.82
CA LYS A 81 14.37 8.55 -6.85
C LYS A 81 13.10 7.88 -6.33
N PRO A 82 11.92 8.22 -6.86
CA PRO A 82 10.69 7.56 -6.47
C PRO A 82 10.58 6.10 -6.89
N LEU A 83 9.94 5.31 -6.03
CA LEU A 83 9.60 3.91 -6.29
C LEU A 83 8.09 3.74 -6.49
N SER A 84 7.67 3.18 -7.63
CA SER A 84 6.27 2.85 -7.89
C SER A 84 5.92 1.42 -7.46
N ALA A 85 4.68 1.19 -7.03
CA ALA A 85 4.18 -0.15 -6.69
C ALA A 85 4.29 -1.13 -7.87
N VAL A 86 4.07 -0.65 -9.10
CA VAL A 86 4.17 -1.47 -10.32
C VAL A 86 5.62 -1.90 -10.59
N SER A 87 6.58 -0.99 -10.45
CA SER A 87 8.00 -1.31 -10.58
C SER A 87 8.43 -2.29 -9.50
N TYR A 88 7.98 -2.08 -8.26
CA TYR A 88 8.20 -3.00 -7.15
C TYR A 88 7.69 -4.41 -7.47
N ASP A 89 6.41 -4.57 -7.84
CA ASP A 89 5.84 -5.90 -8.12
C ASP A 89 6.47 -6.56 -9.35
N LYS A 90 6.91 -5.78 -10.35
CA LYS A 90 7.69 -6.30 -11.48
C LYS A 90 9.02 -6.90 -11.02
N THR A 91 9.76 -6.19 -10.18
CA THR A 91 11.03 -6.67 -9.60
C THR A 91 10.80 -7.83 -8.63
N ARG A 92 9.74 -7.78 -7.83
CA ARG A 92 9.31 -8.87 -6.93
C ARG A 92 9.12 -10.18 -7.71
N ARG A 93 8.47 -10.12 -8.87
CA ARG A 93 8.32 -11.31 -9.74
C ARG A 93 9.67 -11.85 -10.21
N GLN A 94 10.68 -11.01 -10.42
CA GLN A 94 12.02 -11.51 -10.77
C GLN A 94 12.69 -12.25 -9.61
N PHE A 95 12.51 -11.78 -8.37
CA PHE A 95 12.96 -12.50 -7.18
C PHE A 95 12.26 -13.86 -7.04
N VAL A 96 10.95 -13.92 -7.32
CA VAL A 96 10.13 -15.10 -7.04
C VAL A 96 10.00 -16.09 -8.20
N SER A 97 10.13 -15.65 -9.46
CA SER A 97 9.95 -16.49 -10.66
C SER A 97 10.91 -17.68 -10.79
N ARG A 98 12.00 -17.70 -10.01
CA ARG A 98 13.01 -18.76 -10.01
C ARG A 98 12.91 -19.70 -8.80
N LEU A 99 11.82 -19.60 -8.04
CA LEU A 99 11.64 -20.32 -6.78
C LEU A 99 10.82 -21.59 -6.96
N VAL A 100 11.34 -22.71 -6.45
CA VAL A 100 10.76 -24.06 -6.59
C VAL A 100 9.35 -24.16 -5.98
N ARG A 101 9.04 -23.33 -4.97
CA ARG A 101 7.81 -23.39 -4.17
C ARG A 101 6.93 -22.14 -4.26
N ALA A 102 7.07 -21.34 -5.31
CA ALA A 102 6.38 -20.05 -5.48
C ALA A 102 4.82 -20.10 -5.53
N GLY A 103 4.19 -21.26 -5.32
CA GLY A 103 2.74 -21.44 -5.33
C GLY A 103 2.20 -22.44 -4.30
N SER A 104 3.03 -22.91 -3.35
CA SER A 104 2.57 -23.83 -2.31
C SER A 104 1.72 -23.07 -1.28
N ALA A 105 0.52 -23.58 -0.99
CA ALA A 105 -0.35 -23.01 0.04
C ALA A 105 0.39 -22.93 1.40
N GLY A 106 0.29 -21.79 2.07
CA GLY A 106 0.92 -21.54 3.38
C GLY A 106 2.34 -20.95 3.33
N VAL A 107 2.98 -20.83 2.17
CA VAL A 107 4.31 -20.20 2.06
C VAL A 107 4.17 -18.67 2.01
N ARG A 108 4.65 -17.99 3.06
CA ARG A 108 4.82 -16.52 3.04
C ARG A 108 6.04 -16.18 2.18
N LEU A 109 5.80 -15.76 0.94
CA LEU A 109 6.88 -15.46 0.00
C LEU A 109 7.55 -14.13 0.33
N TRP A 110 8.89 -14.13 0.28
CA TRP A 110 9.71 -12.93 0.30
C TRP A 110 10.38 -12.71 -1.07
N PRO A 111 10.34 -11.50 -1.65
CA PRO A 111 9.70 -10.29 -1.12
C PRO A 111 8.16 -10.35 -1.20
N PRO A 112 7.43 -9.70 -0.26
CA PRO A 112 5.96 -9.67 -0.21
C PRO A 112 5.37 -8.78 -1.30
N THR A 113 4.06 -8.83 -1.53
CA THR A 113 3.40 -8.02 -2.58
C THR A 113 3.30 -6.55 -2.19
N SER A 114 3.09 -5.66 -3.18
CA SER A 114 2.83 -4.25 -2.89
C SER A 114 1.60 -4.02 -2.00
N GLN A 115 0.62 -4.93 -2.01
CA GLN A 115 -0.53 -4.90 -1.09
C GLN A 115 -0.10 -5.11 0.36
N THR A 116 0.77 -6.09 0.63
CA THR A 116 1.32 -6.32 1.96
C THR A 116 2.18 -5.14 2.44
N VAL A 117 3.02 -4.58 1.56
CA VAL A 117 3.82 -3.39 1.86
C VAL A 117 2.93 -2.22 2.30
N ARG A 118 1.84 -1.95 1.56
CA ARG A 118 0.87 -0.90 1.93
C ARG A 118 0.22 -1.17 3.28
N ALA A 119 -0.17 -2.41 3.54
CA ALA A 119 -0.86 -2.78 4.76
C ALA A 119 0.04 -2.63 5.99
N GLN A 120 1.31 -3.04 5.89
CA GLN A 120 2.23 -3.03 7.02
C GLN A 120 2.92 -1.68 7.24
N LEU A 121 3.28 -0.96 6.17
CA LEU A 121 4.14 0.24 6.29
C LEU A 121 3.41 1.56 6.01
N GLY A 122 2.21 1.53 5.41
CA GLY A 122 1.60 2.71 4.81
C GLY A 122 0.13 2.93 5.11
N GLY A 123 -0.47 2.20 6.04
CA GLY A 123 -1.90 2.32 6.33
C GLY A 123 -2.78 2.15 5.08
N GLN A 124 -2.48 1.11 4.27
CA GLN A 124 -3.10 0.81 2.96
C GLN A 124 -2.68 1.72 1.79
N GLN A 125 -1.78 2.70 2.00
CA GLN A 125 -1.35 3.63 0.95
C GLN A 125 0.14 3.48 0.61
N TRP A 126 0.44 3.38 -0.70
CA TRP A 126 1.82 3.17 -1.17
C TRP A 126 2.72 4.37 -0.91
N ASN A 127 2.23 5.57 -1.22
CA ASN A 127 3.00 6.79 -1.03
C ASN A 127 3.31 7.04 0.45
N THR A 128 2.38 6.68 1.36
CA THR A 128 2.63 6.71 2.80
C THR A 128 3.74 5.75 3.20
N ALA A 129 3.74 4.51 2.67
CA ALA A 129 4.81 3.55 2.90
C ALA A 129 6.17 4.02 2.34
N MET A 130 6.22 4.64 1.16
CA MET A 130 7.49 5.17 0.62
C MET A 130 8.00 6.33 1.48
N ARG A 131 7.11 7.23 1.88
CA ARG A 131 7.45 8.40 2.69
C ARG A 131 7.94 8.00 4.09
N SER A 132 7.37 6.97 4.71
CA SER A 132 7.86 6.45 6.01
C SER A 132 9.25 5.82 5.92
N LEU A 133 9.68 5.41 4.73
CA LEU A 133 11.01 4.88 4.44
C LEU A 133 11.99 5.94 3.92
N GLY A 134 11.60 7.22 3.88
CA GLY A 134 12.42 8.30 3.34
C GLY A 134 12.53 8.32 1.80
N ILE A 135 11.82 7.44 1.10
CA ILE A 135 11.83 7.39 -0.36
C ILE A 135 10.94 8.53 -0.89
N PRO A 136 11.47 9.40 -1.78
CA PRO A 136 10.67 10.49 -2.34
C PRO A 136 9.52 9.93 -3.15
N ILE A 137 8.35 10.57 -3.05
CA ILE A 137 7.18 10.17 -3.82
C ILE A 137 7.19 10.91 -5.16
N SER A 138 6.78 10.24 -6.24
CA SER A 138 6.66 10.93 -7.51
C SER A 138 5.50 11.92 -7.44
N SER A 139 5.75 13.18 -7.77
CA SER A 139 4.70 14.18 -8.05
C SER A 139 3.89 13.82 -9.30
N ARG A 140 4.41 12.89 -10.11
CA ARG A 140 3.81 12.39 -11.36
C ARG A 140 2.76 11.28 -11.11
N GLY A 141 2.75 10.67 -9.92
CA GLY A 141 1.55 10.04 -9.41
C GLY A 141 0.64 11.15 -8.95
N LYS A 142 -0.62 11.17 -9.44
CA LYS A 142 -1.68 12.07 -9.00
C LYS A 142 -1.43 12.37 -7.51
N ALA A 143 -1.27 13.64 -7.13
CA ALA A 143 -1.67 14.05 -5.77
C ALA A 143 -2.94 13.24 -5.46
N PRO A 144 -3.17 12.69 -4.25
CA PRO A 144 -4.51 12.16 -3.96
C PRO A 144 -5.42 13.25 -4.46
N GLY A 145 -6.11 12.97 -5.57
CA GLY A 145 -6.79 14.06 -6.26
C GLY A 145 -7.68 14.64 -5.18
N PRO A 146 -8.08 15.92 -5.24
CA PRO A 146 -9.39 16.18 -4.67
C PRO A 146 -10.24 15.01 -5.16
N THR A 147 -10.77 14.21 -4.24
CA THR A 147 -11.80 13.24 -4.61
C THR A 147 -12.69 14.03 -5.55
N ARG A 148 -13.00 13.50 -6.74
CA ARG A 148 -13.71 14.28 -7.79
C ARG A 148 -14.87 15.10 -7.20
N PHE A 149 -15.39 14.61 -6.07
CA PHE A 149 -16.29 15.27 -5.15
C PHE A 149 -15.63 15.48 -3.74
N SER A 150 -15.74 16.67 -3.15
CA SER A 150 -15.42 16.94 -1.73
C SER A 150 -16.41 16.22 -0.79
N ARG A 151 -16.12 16.21 0.54
CA ARG A 151 -17.05 15.67 1.55
C ARG A 151 -18.45 16.29 1.40
N ASP A 152 -18.51 17.61 1.29
CA ASP A 152 -19.76 18.36 1.15
C ASP A 152 -20.50 17.97 -0.14
N GLN A 153 -19.78 17.71 -1.23
CA GLN A 153 -20.40 17.23 -2.48
C GLN A 153 -20.91 15.79 -2.37
N TYR A 154 -20.32 14.97 -1.48
CA TYR A 154 -20.87 13.67 -1.14
C TYR A 154 -22.12 13.79 -0.26
N VAL A 155 -22.09 14.65 0.77
CA VAL A 155 -23.25 14.87 1.63
C VAL A 155 -24.40 15.48 0.83
N GLN A 156 -24.15 16.52 0.03
CA GLN A 156 -25.14 17.14 -0.84
C GLN A 156 -25.76 16.14 -1.83
N ALA A 157 -24.98 15.21 -2.39
CA ALA A 157 -25.52 14.18 -3.27
C ALA A 157 -26.48 13.21 -2.55
N VAL A 158 -26.22 12.92 -1.27
CA VAL A 158 -27.13 12.13 -0.42
C VAL A 158 -28.37 12.95 -0.08
N THR A 159 -28.22 14.22 0.27
CA THR A 159 -29.32 15.16 0.55
C THR A 159 -30.26 15.29 -0.66
N ASP A 160 -29.71 15.57 -1.85
CA ASP A 160 -30.49 15.71 -3.08
C ASP A 160 -31.22 14.42 -3.43
N PHE A 161 -30.55 13.27 -3.30
CA PHE A 161 -31.19 11.98 -3.51
C PHE A 161 -32.34 11.74 -2.53
N ILE A 162 -32.14 12.02 -1.23
CA ILE A 162 -33.17 11.85 -0.19
C ILE A 162 -34.36 12.77 -0.47
N ALA A 163 -34.11 14.04 -0.82
CA ALA A 163 -35.15 15.01 -1.14
C ALA A 163 -35.94 14.65 -2.41
N GLU A 164 -35.29 14.08 -3.42
CA GLU A 164 -35.94 13.61 -4.66
C GLU A 164 -36.56 12.20 -4.51
N SER A 165 -36.20 11.46 -3.46
CA SER A 165 -36.75 10.13 -3.19
C SER A 165 -38.11 10.24 -2.49
N SER A 166 -39.16 9.73 -3.13
CA SER A 166 -40.51 9.73 -2.55
C SER A 166 -40.77 8.52 -1.64
N THR A 167 -40.06 7.40 -1.83
CA THR A 167 -40.32 6.15 -1.10
C THR A 167 -39.12 5.20 -0.92
N ASP A 168 -38.16 5.14 -1.86
CA ASP A 168 -37.00 4.24 -1.78
C ASP A 168 -35.67 4.98 -1.62
N GLN A 169 -35.09 4.89 -0.41
CA GLN A 169 -33.78 5.44 -0.04
C GLN A 169 -32.71 4.36 0.09
N SER A 170 -32.85 3.26 -0.64
CA SER A 170 -31.85 2.20 -0.67
C SER A 170 -30.58 2.61 -1.43
N PHE A 171 -29.48 1.94 -1.10
CA PHE A 171 -28.21 2.12 -1.83
C PHE A 171 -28.34 1.79 -3.32
N ARG A 172 -29.24 0.86 -3.67
CA ARG A 172 -29.55 0.53 -5.07
C ARG A 172 -30.25 1.70 -5.76
N ALA A 173 -31.29 2.25 -5.14
CA ALA A 173 -32.02 3.40 -5.67
C ALA A 173 -31.10 4.63 -5.83
N TYR A 174 -30.17 4.85 -4.89
CA TYR A 174 -29.14 5.87 -5.03
C TYR A 174 -28.27 5.65 -6.28
N GLY A 175 -27.83 4.42 -6.53
CA GLY A 175 -27.05 4.08 -7.73
C GLY A 175 -27.82 4.33 -9.04
N GLU A 176 -29.10 4.00 -9.07
CA GLU A 176 -29.99 4.24 -10.22
C GLU A 176 -30.25 5.74 -10.42
N TRP A 177 -30.41 6.51 -9.34
CA TRP A 177 -30.54 7.98 -9.39
C TRP A 177 -29.26 8.64 -9.93
N VAL A 178 -28.08 8.24 -9.45
CA VAL A 178 -26.79 8.75 -9.95
C VAL A 178 -26.61 8.47 -11.45
N ALA A 179 -27.09 7.33 -11.95
CA ALA A 179 -27.04 7.02 -13.37
C ALA A 179 -27.90 8.00 -14.20
N ARG A 180 -29.11 8.34 -13.72
CA ARG A 180 -29.99 9.35 -14.35
C ARG A 180 -29.37 10.75 -14.34
N GLN A 181 -28.81 11.17 -13.20
CA GLN A 181 -28.15 12.47 -13.06
C GLN A 181 -26.93 12.61 -14.00
N ASN A 182 -26.11 11.56 -14.11
CA ASN A 182 -24.98 11.55 -15.05
C ASN A 182 -25.42 11.60 -16.51
N ALA A 183 -26.51 10.92 -16.87
CA ALA A 183 -27.08 11.00 -18.22
C ALA A 183 -27.60 12.41 -18.55
N ALA A 184 -28.06 13.15 -17.55
CA ALA A 184 -28.46 14.56 -17.65
C ALA A 184 -27.29 15.56 -17.54
N GLY A 185 -26.04 15.09 -17.46
CA GLY A 185 -24.85 15.94 -17.35
C GLY A 185 -24.54 16.46 -15.93
N ALA A 186 -25.39 16.17 -14.94
CA ALA A 186 -25.17 16.49 -13.55
C ALA A 186 -24.33 15.39 -12.88
N HIS A 187 -23.02 15.53 -12.92
CA HIS A 187 -22.12 14.50 -12.39
C HIS A 187 -22.23 14.37 -10.87
N ARG A 188 -22.61 13.18 -10.38
CA ARG A 188 -22.73 12.84 -8.96
C ARG A 188 -21.75 11.74 -8.53
N PRO A 189 -21.36 11.65 -7.24
CA PRO A 189 -20.52 10.57 -6.74
C PRO A 189 -21.21 9.21 -6.85
N SER A 190 -20.52 8.21 -7.40
CA SER A 190 -21.08 6.87 -7.57
C SER A 190 -21.25 6.13 -6.23
N GLY A 191 -22.20 5.20 -6.16
CA GLY A 191 -22.43 4.38 -4.96
C GLY A 191 -21.15 3.70 -4.43
N PRO A 192 -20.32 3.05 -5.27
CA PRO A 192 -19.04 2.50 -4.83
C PRO A 192 -18.06 3.55 -4.29
N ALA A 193 -18.02 4.75 -4.88
CA ALA A 193 -17.16 5.84 -4.40
C ALA A 193 -17.65 6.37 -3.04
N LEU A 194 -18.96 6.50 -2.88
CA LEU A 194 -19.62 6.90 -1.62
C LEU A 194 -19.35 5.89 -0.51
N ARG A 195 -19.49 4.58 -0.77
CA ARG A 195 -19.16 3.52 0.20
C ARG A 195 -17.67 3.51 0.54
N LYS A 196 -16.80 3.79 -0.43
CA LYS A 196 -15.36 3.92 -0.17
C LYS A 196 -15.05 5.14 0.71
N PHE A 197 -15.85 6.21 0.62
CA PHE A 197 -15.65 7.44 1.37
C PHE A 197 -16.18 7.35 2.81
N PHE A 198 -17.42 6.89 3.02
CA PHE A 198 -18.05 6.80 4.35
C PHE A 198 -18.01 5.40 4.99
N GLY A 199 -17.49 4.39 4.30
CA GLY A 199 -17.47 2.99 4.75
C GLY A 199 -18.79 2.24 4.56
N SER A 200 -19.95 2.90 4.72
CA SER A 200 -21.27 2.30 4.54
C SER A 200 -22.33 3.31 4.06
N TRP A 201 -23.48 2.81 3.59
CA TRP A 201 -24.64 3.64 3.24
C TRP A 201 -25.27 4.29 4.48
N SER A 202 -25.32 3.58 5.61
CA SER A 202 -25.84 4.12 6.87
C SER A 202 -24.99 5.30 7.36
N ALA A 203 -23.67 5.16 7.36
CA ALA A 203 -22.75 6.22 7.74
C ALA A 203 -22.84 7.46 6.83
N ALA A 204 -23.20 7.29 5.55
CA ALA A 204 -23.42 8.41 4.64
C ALA A 204 -24.71 9.19 4.96
N LYS A 205 -25.77 8.50 5.39
CA LYS A 205 -27.02 9.15 5.82
C LYS A 205 -26.88 9.82 7.18
N GLU A 206 -26.12 9.22 8.10
CA GLU A 206 -25.77 9.85 9.39
C GLU A 206 -25.01 11.15 9.18
N ALA A 207 -23.97 11.13 8.32
CA ALA A 207 -23.21 12.33 7.97
C ALA A 207 -24.08 13.44 7.33
N GLN A 208 -25.15 13.08 6.60
CA GLN A 208 -26.11 14.03 6.07
C GLN A 208 -27.04 14.60 7.16
N ALA A 209 -27.49 13.77 8.09
CA ALA A 209 -28.35 14.19 9.18
C ALA A 209 -27.66 15.20 10.11
N ASP A 210 -26.38 14.96 10.44
CA ASP A 210 -25.57 15.84 11.30
C ASP A 210 -25.40 17.24 10.66
N GLU A 211 -25.17 17.31 9.35
CA GLU A 211 -24.94 18.56 8.62
C GLU A 211 -26.22 19.36 8.34
N THR A 212 -27.40 18.77 8.58
CA THR A 212 -28.71 19.44 8.47
C THR A 212 -29.17 20.03 9.82
N GLN A 213 -28.48 19.70 10.92
CA GLN A 213 -28.82 20.15 12.28
C GLN A 213 -27.95 21.32 12.80
N GLU A 214 -26.89 21.69 12.08
CA GLU A 214 -26.11 22.93 12.30
C GLU A 214 -26.65 24.10 11.45
#